data_AF-A0A6V7VSQ6-F1
#
_entry.id   AF-A0A6V7VSQ6-F1
#
_cell.length_a   1.000
_cell.length_b   1.000
_cell.length_c   1.000
_cell.angle_alpha   90.00
_cell.angle_beta   90.00
_cell.angle_gamma   90.00
#
_symmetry.space_group_name_H-M   'P 1'
#
loop_
_entity.id
_entity.type
_entity.pdbx_description
1 polymer ?
#
loop_
_entity_poly.entity_id
_entity_poly.type
_entity_poly.pdbx_seq_one_letter_code
_entity_poly.pdbx_strand_id
1 'polypeptide(L)'
;MANKILKVVVPRIDPPYLNAINYSNQCNDGTMLYGPGIVWEILCDMASRLNLTYEIENVEIEGWGKRFENDTWTGAFGCLKEGKAEILAGGSMMTPNRNKAFDFSDPIGYQSSSILIKVPIRENFVAQMLAYAFGWKIWLSIIGCFVLAGFAYRFIQNQNFGFRRTTQTSNILIAHSLVFFRGKSRRKTLNSKIFFQKNFLH
;
A
#
# COMPACT_ATOMS: atom_id res chain seq x y z
N MET A 1 -11.64 11.92 -49.38
CA MET A 1 -11.51 12.87 -48.25
C MET A 1 -10.01 13.02 -47.99
N ALA A 2 -9.49 14.23 -47.91
CA ALA A 2 -8.05 14.46 -47.77
C ALA A 2 -7.54 13.90 -46.44
N ASN A 3 -6.40 13.21 -46.46
CA ASN A 3 -5.72 12.74 -45.25
C ASN A 3 -5.20 13.98 -44.51
N LYS A 4 -5.91 14.42 -43.47
CA LYS A 4 -5.54 15.61 -42.69
C LYS A 4 -4.50 15.19 -41.65
N ILE A 5 -3.36 15.87 -41.66
CA ILE A 5 -2.32 15.72 -40.64
C ILE A 5 -2.67 16.65 -39.49
N LEU A 6 -2.72 16.11 -38.28
CA LEU A 6 -2.99 16.86 -37.06
C LEU A 6 -1.75 16.94 -36.19
N LYS A 7 -1.41 18.17 -35.80
CA LYS A 7 -0.25 18.44 -34.94
C LYS A 7 -0.59 18.20 -33.48
N VAL A 8 0.15 17.30 -32.84
CA VAL A 8 -0.05 16.89 -31.46
C VAL A 8 1.12 17.35 -30.62
N VAL A 9 0.83 18.01 -29.49
CA VAL A 9 1.84 18.34 -28.49
C VAL A 9 1.65 17.48 -27.24
N VAL A 10 2.75 16.96 -26.70
CA VAL A 10 2.76 16.17 -25.46
C VAL A 10 3.48 16.95 -24.37
N PRO A 11 2.79 17.43 -23.31
CA PRO A 11 3.38 18.27 -22.27
C PRO A 11 4.44 17.56 -21.44
N ARG A 12 4.18 16.30 -21.10
CA ARG A 12 5.06 15.45 -20.28
C ARG A 12 4.59 13.99 -20.35
N ILE A 13 5.51 13.08 -20.02
CA ILE A 13 5.25 11.66 -19.89
C ILE A 13 4.60 11.40 -18.52
N ASP A 14 3.35 10.94 -18.51
CA ASP A 14 2.54 10.67 -17.31
C ASP A 14 1.88 9.29 -17.40
N PRO A 15 2.52 8.22 -16.90
CA PRO A 15 1.89 6.91 -16.79
C PRO A 15 0.62 6.98 -15.92
N PRO A 16 -0.50 6.32 -16.28
CA PRO A 16 -0.69 5.38 -17.39
C PRO A 16 -1.19 6.02 -18.70
N TYR A 17 -1.26 7.36 -18.79
CA TYR A 17 -1.87 8.07 -19.92
C TYR A 17 -0.96 8.12 -21.14
N LEU A 18 0.31 8.44 -20.93
CA LEU A 18 1.36 8.49 -21.95
C LEU A 18 2.66 7.97 -21.34
N ASN A 19 3.31 7.03 -22.02
CA ASN A 19 4.53 6.42 -21.55
C ASN A 19 5.69 6.70 -22.52
N ALA A 20 6.91 6.78 -22.00
CA ALA A 20 8.11 6.82 -22.84
C ALA A 20 8.71 5.42 -22.88
N ILE A 21 8.13 4.58 -23.72
CA ILE A 21 8.57 3.20 -23.83
C ILE A 21 8.60 2.75 -25.29
N ASN A 22 9.65 2.01 -25.64
CA ASN A 22 9.84 1.44 -26.97
C ASN A 22 9.45 -0.04 -26.94
N TYR A 23 8.17 -0.36 -27.17
CA TYR A 23 7.63 -1.70 -26.92
C TYR A 23 7.72 -2.67 -28.11
N SER A 24 8.27 -2.27 -29.26
CA SER A 24 8.46 -3.25 -30.34
C SER A 24 9.47 -2.82 -31.42
N ASN A 25 10.12 -3.83 -32.00
CA ASN A 25 10.82 -3.75 -33.28
C ASN A 25 9.84 -3.69 -34.48
N GLN A 26 8.55 -3.43 -34.24
CA GLN A 26 7.48 -3.44 -35.26
C GLN A 26 7.11 -2.03 -35.75
N CYS A 27 7.64 -0.98 -35.14
CA CYS A 27 7.55 0.39 -35.63
C CYS A 27 8.96 0.89 -35.97
N ASN A 28 9.41 0.62 -37.19
CA ASN A 28 10.76 0.90 -37.69
C ASN A 28 10.98 2.36 -38.15
N ASP A 29 10.19 3.32 -37.67
CA ASP A 29 10.39 4.73 -37.99
C ASP A 29 10.64 5.48 -36.68
N GLY A 30 11.77 6.19 -36.60
CA GLY A 30 12.35 6.82 -35.42
C GLY A 30 11.55 8.00 -34.83
N THR A 31 10.22 7.89 -34.78
CA THR A 31 9.26 8.90 -34.32
C THR A 31 8.48 8.51 -33.06
N MET A 32 8.82 7.42 -32.38
CA MET A 32 8.08 6.96 -31.19
C MET A 32 8.80 7.27 -29.88
N LEU A 33 8.61 8.50 -29.37
CA LEU A 33 9.00 8.88 -28.00
C LEU A 33 7.85 8.76 -26.98
N TYR A 34 6.64 8.45 -27.43
CA TYR A 34 5.43 8.42 -26.61
C TYR A 34 4.64 7.11 -26.83
N GLY A 35 5.25 5.97 -26.45
CA GLY A 35 4.69 4.61 -26.51
C GLY A 35 3.57 4.32 -25.47
N PRO A 36 3.01 3.09 -25.44
CA PRO A 36 1.60 2.85 -25.14
C PRO A 36 1.12 3.46 -23.83
N GLY A 37 -0.05 4.12 -23.91
CA GLY A 37 -0.77 4.70 -22.80
C GLY A 37 -2.21 4.96 -23.23
N ILE A 38 -3.10 5.13 -22.26
CA ILE A 38 -4.55 5.23 -22.51
C ILE A 38 -4.88 6.31 -23.55
N VAL A 39 -4.23 7.47 -23.46
CA VAL A 39 -4.48 8.59 -24.37
C VAL A 39 -3.94 8.28 -25.78
N TRP A 40 -2.79 7.62 -25.87
CA TRP A 40 -2.20 7.24 -27.16
C TRP A 40 -3.07 6.21 -27.88
N GLU A 41 -3.58 5.21 -27.18
CA GLU A 41 -4.47 4.19 -27.75
C GLU A 41 -5.78 4.80 -28.26
N ILE A 42 -6.36 5.76 -27.52
CA ILE A 42 -7.55 6.50 -27.97
C ILE A 42 -7.24 7.28 -29.25
N LEU A 43 -6.10 7.96 -29.32
CA LEU A 43 -5.70 8.67 -30.53
C LEU A 43 -5.51 7.71 -31.70
N CYS A 44 -4.83 6.58 -31.52
CA CYS A 44 -4.68 5.58 -32.58
C CYS A 44 -6.03 5.03 -33.07
N ASP A 45 -6.98 4.75 -32.16
CA ASP A 45 -8.34 4.31 -32.53
C ASP A 45 -9.07 5.41 -33.32
N MET A 46 -9.00 6.67 -32.87
CA MET A 46 -9.57 7.82 -33.58
C MET A 46 -8.94 8.03 -34.97
N ALA A 47 -7.62 7.92 -35.11
CA ALA A 47 -6.93 7.98 -36.39
C ALA A 47 -7.47 6.93 -37.37
N SER A 48 -7.65 5.69 -36.91
CA SER A 48 -8.14 4.60 -37.75
C SER A 48 -9.59 4.81 -38.22
N ARG A 49 -10.45 5.35 -37.36
CA ARG A 49 -11.88 5.55 -37.66
C ARG A 49 -12.13 6.79 -38.51
N LEU A 50 -11.34 7.85 -38.30
CA LEU A 50 -11.51 9.14 -38.95
C LEU A 50 -10.56 9.33 -40.15
N ASN A 51 -9.66 8.37 -40.40
CA ASN A 51 -8.62 8.43 -41.43
C ASN A 51 -7.76 9.71 -41.30
N LEU A 52 -7.25 9.94 -40.09
CA LEU A 52 -6.40 11.07 -39.71
C LEU A 52 -4.98 10.58 -39.44
N THR A 53 -4.00 11.43 -39.70
CA THR A 53 -2.60 11.17 -39.35
C THR A 53 -2.18 12.14 -38.25
N TYR A 54 -1.51 11.65 -37.21
CA TYR A 54 -0.99 12.50 -36.14
C TYR A 54 0.52 12.69 -36.30
N GLU A 55 0.97 13.93 -36.16
CA GLU A 55 2.38 14.29 -36.13
C GLU A 55 2.70 14.92 -34.78
N ILE A 56 3.74 14.40 -34.11
CA ILE A 56 4.14 14.91 -32.80
C ILE A 56 5.09 16.08 -32.99
N GLU A 57 4.66 17.25 -32.51
CA GLU A 57 5.46 18.46 -32.56
C GLU A 57 6.47 18.48 -31.40
N ASN A 58 7.75 18.43 -31.76
CA ASN A 58 8.87 18.50 -30.80
C ASN A 58 9.12 19.96 -30.41
N VAL A 59 8.21 20.53 -29.63
CA VAL A 59 8.37 21.88 -29.06
C VAL A 59 8.93 21.77 -27.65
N GLU A 60 9.98 22.52 -27.34
CA GLU A 60 10.46 22.65 -25.97
C GLU A 60 9.43 23.42 -25.14
N ILE A 61 8.83 22.75 -24.15
CA ILE A 61 7.70 23.27 -23.38
C ILE A 61 7.90 23.04 -21.88
N GLU A 62 7.49 24.02 -21.09
CA GLU A 62 7.47 23.95 -19.62
C GLU A 62 6.21 23.21 -19.12
N GLY A 63 6.08 21.93 -19.50
CA GLY A 63 4.96 21.08 -19.12
C GLY A 63 3.61 21.62 -19.59
N TRP A 64 2.62 21.61 -18.69
CA TRP A 64 1.26 22.07 -19.01
C TRP A 64 1.17 23.59 -19.25
N GLY A 65 1.96 24.36 -18.52
CA GLY A 65 1.90 25.82 -18.51
C GLY A 65 0.78 26.43 -17.66
N LYS A 66 0.82 27.76 -17.57
CA LYS A 66 -0.04 28.60 -16.71
C LYS A 66 -0.65 29.73 -17.53
N ARG A 67 -1.79 30.24 -17.05
CA ARG A 67 -2.42 31.45 -17.57
C ARG A 67 -1.83 32.67 -16.86
N PHE A 68 -1.47 33.69 -17.62
CA PHE A 68 -1.10 35.01 -17.11
C PHE A 68 -2.30 35.97 -17.11
N GLU A 69 -2.17 37.09 -16.39
CA GLU A 69 -3.23 38.10 -16.27
C GLU A 69 -3.60 38.76 -17.60
N ASN A 70 -2.64 38.86 -18.52
CA ASN A 70 -2.82 39.35 -19.89
C ASN A 70 -3.47 38.33 -20.85
N ASP A 71 -4.05 37.26 -20.31
CA ASP A 71 -4.67 36.15 -21.05
C ASP A 71 -3.71 35.33 -21.94
N THR A 72 -2.39 35.49 -21.78
CA THR A 72 -1.43 34.61 -22.44
C THR A 72 -1.26 33.30 -21.65
N TRP A 73 -0.85 32.26 -22.36
CA TRP A 73 -0.64 30.93 -21.81
C TRP A 73 0.78 30.47 -22.11
N THR A 74 1.40 29.78 -21.16
CA THR A 74 2.71 29.13 -21.36
C THR A 74 2.56 27.63 -21.59
N GLY A 75 3.69 26.95 -21.84
CA GLY A 75 3.76 25.49 -21.95
C GLY A 75 2.87 24.93 -23.07
N ALA A 76 2.33 23.74 -22.86
CA ALA A 76 1.49 23.07 -23.86
C ALA A 76 0.20 23.83 -24.20
N PHE A 77 -0.46 24.45 -23.20
CA PHE A 77 -1.64 25.28 -23.47
C PHE A 77 -1.31 26.55 -24.25
N GLY A 78 -0.12 27.13 -24.03
CA GLY A 78 0.42 28.21 -24.86
C GLY A 78 0.59 27.78 -26.32
N CYS A 79 1.19 26.61 -26.55
CA CYS A 79 1.37 26.06 -27.89
C CYS A 79 0.04 25.84 -28.63
N LEU A 80 -1.00 25.41 -27.91
CA LEU A 80 -2.35 25.24 -28.44
C LEU A 80 -2.97 26.59 -28.81
N LYS A 81 -2.83 27.61 -27.95
CA LYS A 81 -3.37 28.96 -28.21
C LYS A 81 -2.65 29.70 -29.34
N GLU A 82 -1.35 29.46 -29.49
CA GLU A 82 -0.52 30.03 -30.55
C GLU A 82 -0.68 29.31 -31.90
N GLY A 83 -1.45 28.20 -31.96
CA GLY A 83 -1.66 27.43 -33.18
C GLY A 83 -0.45 26.58 -33.61
N LYS A 84 0.53 26.37 -32.72
CA LYS A 84 1.68 25.49 -32.96
C LYS A 84 1.29 24.01 -32.94
N ALA A 85 0.27 23.68 -32.17
CA ALA A 85 -0.36 22.35 -32.14
C ALA A 85 -1.88 22.50 -32.22
N GLU A 86 -2.55 21.50 -32.80
CA GLU A 86 -4.02 21.45 -32.89
C GLU A 86 -4.63 20.62 -31.76
N ILE A 87 -3.89 19.62 -31.26
CA ILE A 87 -4.35 18.73 -30.18
C ILE A 87 -3.28 18.64 -29.11
N LEU A 88 -3.72 18.61 -27.86
CA LEU A 88 -2.88 18.34 -26.71
C LEU A 88 -3.18 16.91 -26.22
N ALA A 89 -2.18 16.03 -26.30
CA ALA A 89 -2.28 14.66 -25.78
C ALA A 89 -1.71 14.58 -24.37
N GLY A 90 -2.54 14.24 -23.38
CA GLY A 90 -2.09 13.94 -22.01
C GLY A 90 -3.22 13.97 -20.98
N GLY A 91 -2.92 13.56 -19.75
CA GLY A 91 -3.87 13.57 -18.63
C GLY A 91 -4.04 14.95 -17.98
N SER A 92 -4.66 15.91 -18.68
CA SER A 92 -4.90 17.24 -18.11
C SER A 92 -6.10 17.27 -17.18
N MET A 93 -5.98 17.98 -16.07
CA MET A 93 -7.12 18.29 -15.22
C MET A 93 -7.97 19.41 -15.83
N MET A 94 -9.26 19.11 -16.03
CA MET A 94 -10.28 20.10 -16.39
C MET A 94 -10.47 21.05 -15.20
N THR A 95 -10.06 22.31 -15.37
CA THR A 95 -10.25 23.37 -14.37
C THR A 95 -11.09 24.49 -14.99
N PRO A 96 -11.89 25.24 -14.21
CA PRO A 96 -12.73 26.32 -14.76
C PRO A 96 -11.95 27.36 -15.56
N ASN A 97 -10.71 27.65 -15.16
CA ASN A 97 -9.85 28.60 -15.87
C ASN A 97 -9.38 28.08 -17.23
N ARG A 98 -9.14 26.77 -17.36
CA ARG A 98 -8.78 26.14 -18.64
C ARG A 98 -10.00 25.94 -19.52
N ASN A 99 -11.11 25.50 -18.95
CA ASN A 99 -12.35 25.23 -19.68
C ASN A 99 -13.00 26.50 -20.28
N LYS A 100 -12.64 27.68 -19.79
CA LYS A 100 -13.04 28.97 -20.38
C LYS A 100 -12.23 29.35 -21.62
N ALA A 101 -11.02 28.80 -21.78
CA ALA A 101 -10.08 29.19 -22.82
C ALA A 101 -9.87 28.10 -23.88
N PHE A 102 -10.12 26.84 -23.54
CA PHE A 102 -9.93 25.68 -24.40
C PHE A 102 -11.09 24.71 -24.24
N ASP A 103 -11.40 24.02 -25.34
CA ASP A 103 -12.36 22.93 -25.35
C ASP A 103 -11.67 21.63 -24.93
N PHE A 104 -12.31 20.89 -24.02
CA PHE A 104 -11.84 19.60 -23.54
C PHE A 104 -12.74 18.49 -24.09
N SER A 105 -12.17 17.31 -24.30
CA SER A 105 -12.94 16.10 -24.51
C SER A 105 -13.69 15.70 -23.25
N ASP A 106 -14.59 14.73 -23.38
CA ASP A 106 -15.19 14.09 -22.21
C ASP A 106 -14.09 13.52 -21.29
N PRO A 107 -14.25 13.65 -19.95
CA PRO A 107 -13.26 13.17 -19.01
C PRO A 107 -13.17 11.65 -19.03
N ILE A 108 -11.95 11.13 -19.23
CA ILE A 108 -11.66 9.68 -19.19
C ILE A 108 -11.86 9.11 -17.78
N GLY A 109 -11.71 9.94 -16.75
CA GLY A 109 -11.95 9.55 -15.36
C GLY A 109 -12.00 10.75 -14.42
N TYR A 110 -12.55 10.52 -13.22
CA TYR A 110 -12.59 11.50 -12.15
C TYR A 110 -11.54 11.16 -11.10
N GLN A 111 -10.71 12.15 -10.74
CA GLN A 111 -9.71 11.99 -9.70
C GLN A 111 -10.07 12.85 -8.49
N SER A 112 -10.16 12.21 -7.32
CA SER A 112 -10.29 12.90 -6.03
C SER A 112 -8.92 13.20 -5.43
N SER A 113 -8.77 14.35 -4.76
CA SER A 113 -7.57 14.62 -3.96
C SER A 113 -7.53 13.71 -2.73
N SER A 114 -6.51 12.85 -2.65
CA SER A 114 -6.26 11.98 -1.51
C SER A 114 -4.86 12.19 -0.95
N ILE A 115 -4.66 11.95 0.34
CA ILE A 115 -3.35 12.03 0.98
C ILE A 115 -2.71 10.65 0.93
N LEU A 116 -1.52 10.56 0.32
CA LEU A 116 -0.71 9.34 0.32
C LEU A 116 0.21 9.34 1.55
N ILE A 117 0.08 8.33 2.40
CA ILE A 117 0.93 8.14 3.59
C ILE A 117 1.70 6.83 3.42
N LYS A 118 2.99 6.84 3.74
CA LYS A 118 3.81 5.63 3.77
C LYS A 118 3.22 4.65 4.80
N VAL A 119 2.95 3.42 4.37
CA VAL A 119 2.53 2.35 5.28
C VAL A 119 3.63 2.15 6.33
N PRO A 120 3.33 2.26 7.63
CA PRO A 120 4.33 2.05 8.67
C PRO A 120 4.79 0.59 8.64
N ILE A 121 6.10 0.39 8.67
CA ILE A 121 6.70 -0.94 8.80
C ILE A 121 6.33 -1.44 10.20
N ARG A 122 5.55 -2.52 10.29
CA ARG A 122 5.23 -3.16 11.56
C ARG A 122 6.38 -4.07 11.95
N GLU A 123 7.24 -3.61 12.84
CA GLU A 123 8.18 -4.51 13.49
C GLU A 123 7.42 -5.41 14.47
N ASN A 124 7.67 -6.72 14.42
CA ASN A 124 6.99 -7.71 15.26
C ASN A 124 7.49 -7.62 16.70
N PHE A 125 6.97 -6.66 17.47
CA PHE A 125 7.44 -6.40 18.82
C PHE A 125 6.42 -6.70 19.91
N VAL A 126 5.82 -7.90 19.82
CA VAL A 126 4.83 -8.40 20.79
C VAL A 126 5.39 -8.35 22.21
N ALA A 127 6.67 -8.72 22.41
CA ALA A 127 7.31 -8.69 23.73
C ALA A 127 7.42 -7.27 24.31
N GLN A 128 7.78 -6.27 23.49
CA GLN A 128 7.86 -4.89 23.97
C GLN A 128 6.48 -4.27 24.17
N MET A 129 5.49 -4.65 23.36
CA MET A 129 4.11 -4.25 23.58
C MET A 129 3.60 -4.74 24.95
N LEU A 130 3.93 -5.98 25.34
CA LEU A 130 3.61 -6.50 26.68
C LEU A 130 4.41 -5.81 27.79
N ALA A 131 5.69 -5.52 27.56
CA ALA A 131 6.52 -4.81 28.54
C ALA A 131 6.05 -3.36 28.78
N TYR A 132 5.64 -2.65 27.72
CA TYR A 132 5.10 -1.29 27.81
C TYR A 132 3.67 -1.22 28.37
N ALA A 133 2.92 -2.33 28.35
CA ALA A 133 1.57 -2.36 28.93
C ALA A 133 1.57 -2.06 30.44
N PHE A 134 2.68 -2.36 31.14
CA PHE A 134 2.83 -2.12 32.57
C PHE A 134 3.97 -1.12 32.84
N GLY A 135 3.67 -0.06 33.59
CA GLY A 135 4.68 0.92 33.97
C GLY A 135 5.75 0.34 34.91
N TRP A 136 6.93 0.96 34.94
CA TRP A 136 8.08 0.53 35.76
C TRP A 136 7.75 0.31 37.25
N LYS A 137 6.78 1.06 37.80
CA LYS A 137 6.29 0.90 39.18
C LYS A 137 5.74 -0.51 39.47
N ILE A 138 5.04 -1.11 38.51
CA ILE A 138 4.43 -2.44 38.66
C ILE A 138 5.53 -3.51 38.66
N TRP A 139 6.51 -3.37 37.75
CA TRP A 139 7.68 -4.25 37.71
C TRP A 139 8.48 -4.22 39.02
N LEU A 140 8.71 -3.02 39.58
CA LEU A 140 9.33 -2.87 40.90
C LEU A 140 8.49 -3.51 42.01
N SER A 141 7.17 -3.41 41.95
CA SER A 141 6.27 -4.03 42.93
C SER A 141 6.32 -5.56 42.87
N ILE A 142 6.37 -6.14 41.66
CA ILE A 142 6.53 -7.59 41.46
C ILE A 142 7.86 -8.06 42.06
N ILE A 143 8.96 -7.37 41.77
CA ILE A 143 10.28 -7.67 42.33
C ILE A 143 10.24 -7.55 43.87
N GLY A 144 9.63 -6.49 44.39
CA GLY A 144 9.46 -6.28 45.83
C GLY A 144 8.68 -7.42 46.50
N CYS A 145 7.60 -7.90 45.87
CA CYS A 145 6.82 -9.03 46.38
C CYS A 145 7.65 -10.31 46.45
N PHE A 146 8.46 -10.60 45.42
CA PHE A 146 9.36 -11.77 45.44
C PHE A 146 10.40 -11.69 46.55
N VAL A 147 11.00 -10.52 46.76
CA VAL A 147 11.97 -10.28 47.83
C VAL A 147 11.32 -10.48 49.20
N LEU A 148 10.15 -9.86 49.43
CA LEU A 148 9.40 -10.00 50.68
C LEU A 148 8.98 -11.45 50.95
N ALA A 149 8.51 -12.17 49.93
CA ALA A 149 8.18 -13.59 50.05
C ALA A 149 9.41 -14.44 50.41
N GLY A 150 10.58 -14.15 49.82
CA GLY A 150 11.84 -14.80 50.15
C GLY A 150 12.28 -14.56 51.60
N PHE A 151 12.15 -13.32 52.08
CA PHE A 151 12.42 -12.97 53.48
C PHE A 151 11.45 -13.66 54.45
N ALA A 152 10.15 -13.66 54.15
CA ALA A 152 9.15 -14.33 54.96
C ALA A 152 9.44 -15.84 55.05
N TYR A 153 9.78 -16.49 53.93
CA TYR A 153 10.16 -17.89 53.91
C TYR A 153 11.40 -18.18 54.77
N ARG A 154 12.45 -17.35 54.66
CA ARG A 154 13.66 -17.45 55.49
C ARG A 154 13.36 -17.25 56.97
N PHE A 155 12.50 -16.30 57.30
CA PHE A 155 12.09 -16.03 58.68
C PHE A 155 11.34 -17.22 59.29
N ILE A 156 10.39 -17.80 58.56
CA ILE A 156 9.65 -18.99 59.00
C ILE A 156 10.60 -20.19 59.21
N GLN A 157 11.56 -20.39 58.30
CA GLN A 157 12.58 -21.44 58.46
C GLN A 157 13.45 -21.22 59.70
N ASN A 158 13.82 -19.97 60.00
CA ASN A 158 14.61 -19.64 61.18
C ASN A 158 13.83 -19.88 62.49
N GLN A 159 12.53 -19.55 62.53
CA GLN A 159 11.67 -19.82 63.68
C GLN A 159 11.43 -21.32 63.90
N ASN A 160 11.28 -22.09 62.81
CA ASN A 160 11.14 -23.55 62.87
C ASN A 160 12.46 -24.29 63.17
N PHE A 161 13.62 -23.61 63.11
CA PHE A 161 14.92 -24.22 63.46
C PHE A 161 15.07 -24.50 64.97
N GLY A 162 14.22 -23.90 65.81
CA GLY A 162 14.16 -24.13 67.26
C GLY A 162 13.17 -25.22 67.71
N PHE A 163 12.35 -25.79 66.81
CA PHE A 163 11.37 -26.82 67.17
C PHE A 163 11.41 -27.99 66.17
N ARG A 164 11.95 -29.13 66.66
CA ARG A 164 12.05 -30.49 66.09
C ARG A 164 13.30 -30.86 65.27
N ARG A 165 14.25 -31.51 65.96
CA ARG A 165 14.75 -32.81 65.46
C ARG A 165 13.62 -33.82 65.61
N THR A 166 12.95 -34.19 64.52
CA THR A 166 12.40 -35.53 64.24
C THR A 166 11.73 -35.52 62.86
N THR A 167 12.38 -36.23 61.92
CA THR A 167 11.82 -36.87 60.71
C THR A 167 10.57 -36.27 60.06
N GLN A 168 10.75 -35.52 58.98
CA GLN A 168 9.73 -35.41 57.91
C GLN A 168 10.37 -35.18 56.53
N THR A 169 11.22 -36.11 56.10
CA THR A 169 11.78 -36.15 54.74
C THR A 169 10.90 -36.93 53.74
N SER A 170 9.76 -37.47 54.14
CA SER A 170 8.94 -38.35 53.29
C SER A 170 7.89 -37.64 52.40
N ASN A 171 7.48 -36.40 52.73
CA ASN A 171 6.28 -35.80 52.11
C ASN A 171 6.56 -34.72 51.06
N ILE A 172 7.79 -34.21 50.96
CA ILE A 172 8.15 -33.17 49.98
C ILE A 172 8.32 -33.77 48.57
N LEU A 173 8.72 -35.04 48.46
CA LEU A 173 8.82 -35.75 47.18
C LEU A 173 7.46 -36.06 46.55
N ILE A 174 6.38 -36.16 47.35
CA ILE A 174 5.02 -36.40 46.84
C ILE A 174 4.39 -35.08 46.33
N ALA A 175 4.79 -33.92 46.87
CA ALA A 175 4.20 -32.64 46.49
C ALA A 175 4.69 -32.12 45.12
N HIS A 176 5.91 -32.46 44.69
CA HIS A 176 6.44 -32.05 43.37
C HIS A 176 5.82 -32.82 42.18
N SER A 177 5.09 -33.92 42.40
CA SER A 177 4.43 -34.69 41.34
C SER A 177 2.91 -34.42 41.21
N LEU A 178 2.32 -33.60 42.08
CA LEU A 178 0.87 -33.44 42.21
C LEU A 178 0.33 -32.04 41.90
N VAL A 179 1.09 -31.22 41.17
CA VAL A 179 0.55 -30.02 40.48
C VAL A 179 0.64 -30.23 38.97
N PHE A 180 -0.09 -31.23 38.48
CA PHE A 180 -0.55 -31.26 37.09
C PHE A 180 -2.00 -30.80 37.08
N PHE A 181 -2.26 -29.64 36.49
CA PHE A 181 -3.60 -29.15 36.19
C PHE A 181 -4.33 -30.19 35.33
N ARG A 182 -5.28 -30.92 35.92
CA ARG A 182 -6.21 -31.78 35.20
C ARG A 182 -7.23 -30.89 34.49
N GLY A 183 -6.87 -30.45 33.28
CA GLY A 183 -7.82 -29.89 32.32
C GLY A 183 -8.92 -30.93 32.04
N LYS A 184 -10.14 -30.63 32.46
CA LYS A 184 -11.32 -31.49 32.23
C LYS A 184 -11.73 -31.38 30.76
N SER A 185 -10.99 -32.04 29.87
CA SER A 185 -11.41 -32.26 28.49
C SER A 185 -12.55 -33.28 28.48
N ARG A 186 -13.79 -32.81 28.36
CA ARG A 186 -14.95 -33.65 28.03
C ARG A 186 -14.78 -34.14 26.58
N ARG A 187 -14.11 -35.27 26.39
CA ARG A 187 -14.26 -36.04 25.14
C ARG A 187 -15.66 -36.64 25.13
N LYS A 188 -16.56 -36.06 24.33
CA LYS A 188 -17.75 -36.79 23.85
C LYS A 188 -17.25 -37.87 22.90
N THR A 189 -17.39 -39.12 23.31
CA THR A 189 -17.34 -40.28 22.43
C THR A 189 -18.52 -40.20 21.45
N LEU A 190 -18.24 -40.02 20.16
CA LEU A 190 -19.18 -40.39 19.10
C LEU A 190 -18.47 -41.44 18.23
N ASN A 191 -18.77 -42.70 18.53
CA ASN A 191 -18.50 -43.80 17.62
C ASN A 191 -19.64 -43.84 16.60
N SER A 192 -19.34 -43.61 15.34
CA SER A 192 -19.96 -44.38 14.25
C SER A 192 -19.05 -44.34 13.03
N LYS A 193 -18.55 -45.53 12.69
CA LYS A 193 -18.00 -45.91 11.39
C LYS A 193 -18.86 -45.38 10.25
N ILE A 194 -18.24 -45.12 9.10
CA ILE A 194 -18.65 -45.34 7.68
C ILE A 194 -17.77 -44.37 6.84
N PHE A 195 -16.68 -44.80 6.20
CA PHE A 195 -16.54 -45.51 4.91
C PHE A 195 -16.67 -44.58 3.67
N PHE A 196 -15.78 -44.79 2.67
CA PHE A 196 -15.59 -44.15 1.34
C PHE A 196 -14.93 -42.76 1.33
N GLN A 197 -13.65 -42.60 0.97
CA GLN A 197 -12.97 -42.71 -0.34
C GLN A 197 -13.42 -41.70 -1.41
N LYS A 198 -12.39 -41.06 -2.01
CA LYS A 198 -12.27 -40.39 -3.33
C LYS A 198 -12.66 -38.92 -3.47
N ASN A 199 -11.62 -38.14 -3.81
CA ASN A 199 -11.48 -37.23 -4.95
C ASN A 199 -12.74 -36.45 -5.40
N PHE A 200 -12.64 -35.12 -5.43
CA PHE A 200 -12.39 -34.38 -6.68
C PHE A 200 -12.08 -32.90 -6.39
N LEU A 201 -11.16 -32.38 -7.19
CA LEU A 201 -10.91 -30.95 -7.39
C LEU A 201 -12.13 -30.28 -8.04
N HIS A 202 -12.46 -29.06 -7.61
CA HIS A 202 -12.64 -27.90 -8.49
C HIS A 202 -12.54 -26.62 -7.66
#